data_AF-A0A243RGM5-F1
#
_entry.id   AF-A0A243RGM5-F1
#
_cell.length_a   1.000
_cell.length_b   1.000
_cell.length_c   1.000
_cell.angle_alpha   90.00
_cell.angle_beta   90.00
_cell.angle_gamma   90.00
#
_symmetry.space_group_name_H-M   'P 1'
#
loop_
_entity.id
_entity.type
_entity.pdbx_description
1 polymer ?
#
loop_
_entity_poly.entity_id
_entity_poly.type
_entity_poly.pdbx_seq_one_letter_code
_entity_poly.pdbx_strand_id
1 'polypeptide(L)'
;MLRRILALGAGALLAGALTAAPAQATTVTIKTAPNSTVDIVYGPVSGAGYCITHIDPQTIVALYRTTGYVCLRNSGTATPANPLSACAYHEPTRVVVNAFRHPTEALICRYVA
;
A
#
# COMPACT_ATOMS: atom_id res chain seq x y z
N MET A 1 9.49 40.00 26.41
CA MET A 1 10.43 40.74 25.53
C MET A 1 11.70 41.01 26.32
N LEU A 2 12.86 40.85 25.67
CA LEU A 2 14.24 41.10 26.15
C LEU A 2 15.08 39.90 26.66
N ARG A 3 16.26 39.77 26.03
CA ARG A 3 17.52 39.10 26.42
C ARG A 3 17.70 37.61 26.13
N ARG A 4 18.47 37.31 25.07
CA ARG A 4 19.90 36.94 25.18
C ARG A 4 20.58 37.04 23.82
N ILE A 5 21.67 37.81 23.81
CA ILE A 5 22.54 38.09 22.67
C ILE A 5 23.85 37.30 22.89
N LEU A 6 24.51 36.93 21.79
CA LEU A 6 25.94 36.61 21.60
C LEU A 6 26.44 35.22 22.00
N ALA A 7 26.86 34.45 20.98
CA ALA A 7 28.27 34.11 20.84
C ALA A 7 28.59 33.88 19.35
N LEU A 8 29.50 34.71 18.84
CA LEU A 8 30.12 34.60 17.53
C LEU A 8 31.11 33.45 17.52
N GLY A 9 31.08 32.63 16.48
CA GLY A 9 32.13 31.67 16.15
C GLY A 9 32.46 31.81 14.67
N ALA A 10 33.40 32.70 14.37
CA ALA A 10 33.94 32.94 13.04
C ALA A 10 34.64 31.66 12.52
N GLY A 11 34.26 31.24 11.31
CA GLY A 11 34.93 30.18 10.55
C GLY A 11 35.20 30.70 9.16
N ALA A 12 36.48 30.81 8.83
CA ALA A 12 37.03 31.56 7.72
C ALA A 12 36.67 31.02 6.33
N LEU A 13 36.52 31.98 5.41
CA LEU A 13 36.89 31.98 3.99
C LEU A 13 37.61 30.72 3.50
N LEU A 14 37.01 30.04 2.52
CA LEU A 14 37.74 29.40 1.41
C LEU A 14 36.90 29.56 0.14
N ALA A 15 37.33 30.53 -0.65
CA ALA A 15 36.91 30.72 -2.02
C ALA A 15 37.24 29.45 -2.83
N GLY A 16 36.21 28.75 -3.28
CA GLY A 16 36.30 27.70 -4.28
C GLY A 16 35.37 28.07 -5.43
N ALA A 17 35.94 28.56 -6.52
CA ALA A 17 35.23 28.78 -7.76
C ALA A 17 34.78 27.42 -8.33
N LEU A 18 33.53 27.04 -8.05
CA LEU A 18 32.87 25.95 -8.74
C LEU A 18 32.08 26.57 -9.89
N THR A 19 32.69 26.58 -11.07
CA THR A 19 31.98 26.80 -12.33
C THR A 19 30.82 25.82 -12.39
N ALA A 20 29.59 26.32 -12.27
CA ALA A 20 28.38 25.54 -12.39
C ALA A 20 28.30 24.96 -13.81
N ALA A 21 28.74 23.72 -13.98
CA ALA A 21 28.41 22.94 -15.16
C ALA A 21 26.89 22.76 -15.17
N PRO A 22 26.20 23.00 -16.30
CA PRO A 22 24.77 22.77 -16.37
C PRO A 22 24.53 21.26 -16.20
N ALA A 23 23.96 20.89 -15.06
CA ALA A 23 23.43 19.55 -14.84
C ALA A 23 22.29 19.34 -15.84
N GLN A 24 22.60 18.67 -16.94
CA GLN A 24 21.62 18.26 -17.93
C GLN A 24 20.70 17.26 -17.24
N ALA A 25 19.51 17.71 -16.86
CA ALA A 25 18.46 16.85 -16.34
C ALA A 25 18.07 15.88 -17.45
N THR A 26 18.68 14.70 -17.47
CA THR A 26 18.28 13.61 -18.35
C THR A 26 16.91 13.13 -17.88
N THR A 27 15.88 13.49 -18.63
CA THR A 27 14.53 12.99 -18.43
C THR A 27 14.53 11.49 -18.69
N VAL A 28 14.59 10.68 -17.63
CA VAL A 28 14.42 9.23 -17.72
C VAL A 28 12.94 8.97 -17.91
N THR A 29 12.53 8.66 -19.14
CA THR A 29 11.17 8.21 -19.44
C THR A 29 11.04 6.76 -18.97
N ILE A 30 10.40 6.55 -17.82
CA ILE A 30 10.03 5.20 -17.36
C ILE A 30 8.84 4.75 -18.20
N LYS A 31 9.10 3.92 -19.22
CA LYS A 31 8.06 3.22 -19.97
C LYS A 31 7.63 2.01 -19.15
N THR A 32 6.48 2.09 -18.48
CA THR A 32 5.86 0.92 -17.84
C THR A 32 5.60 -0.14 -18.92
N ALA A 33 6.08 -1.37 -18.68
CA ALA A 33 5.92 -2.47 -19.62
C ALA A 33 4.42 -2.78 -19.80
N PRO A 34 3.94 -3.04 -21.04
CA PRO A 34 2.59 -3.53 -21.23
C PRO A 34 2.45 -4.86 -20.46
N ASN A 35 1.36 -4.99 -19.70
CA ASN A 35 1.04 -6.14 -18.82
C ASN A 35 1.79 -6.17 -17.49
N SER A 36 2.32 -5.04 -17.03
CA SER A 36 2.79 -4.93 -15.65
C SER A 36 1.66 -5.31 -14.70
N THR A 37 1.97 -6.06 -13.63
CA THR A 37 1.03 -6.38 -12.57
C THR A 37 1.47 -5.70 -11.27
N VAL A 38 0.49 -5.28 -10.47
CA VAL A 38 0.74 -4.74 -9.12
C VAL A 38 0.09 -5.65 -8.09
N ASP A 39 0.80 -5.91 -7.00
CA ASP A 39 0.30 -6.64 -5.85
C ASP A 39 -0.04 -5.66 -4.73
N ILE A 40 -1.27 -5.69 -4.25
CA ILE A 40 -1.74 -4.90 -3.10
C ILE A 40 -2.12 -5.85 -1.98
N VAL A 41 -1.64 -5.56 -0.77
CA VAL A 41 -1.92 -6.38 0.42
C VAL A 41 -3.02 -5.71 1.24
N TYR A 42 -4.16 -6.38 1.35
CA TYR A 42 -5.24 -6.02 2.25
C TYR A 42 -5.12 -6.82 3.54
N GLY A 43 -4.69 -6.14 4.60
CA GLY A 43 -4.67 -6.70 5.95
C GLY A 43 -6.07 -7.07 6.47
N PRO A 44 -6.15 -7.80 7.60
CA PRO A 44 -7.41 -8.37 8.07
C PRO A 44 -8.54 -7.37 8.29
N VAL A 45 -8.22 -6.18 8.77
CA VAL A 45 -9.19 -5.11 9.02
C VAL A 45 -9.60 -4.43 7.71
N SER A 46 -8.64 -4.09 6.84
CA SER A 46 -8.94 -3.47 5.54
C SER A 46 -9.76 -4.38 4.62
N GLY A 47 -9.51 -5.70 4.66
CA GLY A 47 -10.27 -6.69 3.90
C GLY A 47 -11.71 -6.90 4.40
N ALA A 48 -12.00 -6.48 5.64
CA ALA A 48 -13.32 -6.63 6.23
C ALA A 48 -14.40 -5.79 5.54
N GLY A 49 -14.03 -4.69 4.86
CA GLY A 49 -14.98 -3.82 4.17
C GLY A 49 -15.87 -4.57 3.17
N TYR A 50 -15.29 -5.48 2.38
CA TYR A 50 -16.05 -6.35 1.48
C TYR A 50 -17.01 -7.26 2.25
N CYS A 51 -16.52 -7.90 3.30
CA CYS A 51 -17.32 -8.81 4.11
C CYS A 51 -18.51 -8.12 4.77
N ILE A 52 -18.30 -6.95 5.36
CA ILE A 52 -19.35 -6.15 6.02
C ILE A 52 -20.45 -5.77 5.03
N THR A 53 -20.07 -5.45 3.79
CA THR A 53 -21.00 -4.94 2.78
C THR A 53 -21.75 -6.04 2.02
N HIS A 54 -21.13 -7.21 1.80
CA HIS A 54 -21.67 -8.23 0.90
C HIS A 54 -21.95 -9.59 1.54
N ILE A 55 -21.36 -9.89 2.69
CA ILE A 55 -21.44 -11.22 3.30
C ILE A 55 -22.20 -11.15 4.62
N ASP A 56 -21.66 -10.39 5.57
CA ASP A 56 -22.27 -10.21 6.88
C ASP A 56 -21.82 -8.90 7.55
N PRO A 57 -22.77 -8.02 7.93
CA PRO A 57 -22.48 -6.72 8.53
C PRO A 57 -21.84 -6.78 9.93
N GLN A 58 -21.88 -7.93 10.61
CA GLN A 58 -21.25 -8.17 11.91
C GLN A 58 -19.80 -8.70 11.78
N THR A 59 -19.26 -8.76 10.56
CA THR A 59 -17.87 -9.13 10.33
C THR A 59 -16.93 -8.09 10.95
N ILE A 60 -15.90 -8.55 11.66
CA ILE A 60 -14.87 -7.69 12.26
C ILE A 60 -13.54 -7.72 11.50
N VAL A 61 -13.22 -8.87 10.87
CA VAL A 61 -12.01 -9.06 10.08
C VAL A 61 -12.28 -10.02 8.92
N ALA A 62 -11.50 -9.89 7.85
CA ALA A 62 -11.43 -10.88 6.79
C ALA A 62 -10.05 -11.52 6.75
N LEU A 63 -9.98 -12.85 6.67
CA LEU A 63 -8.73 -13.60 6.73
C LEU A 63 -8.64 -14.52 5.53
N TYR A 64 -7.48 -14.53 4.86
CA TYR A 64 -7.16 -15.55 3.88
C TYR A 64 -6.39 -16.67 4.58
N ARG A 65 -7.11 -17.73 4.96
CA ARG A 65 -6.55 -18.91 5.62
C ARG A 65 -6.16 -19.97 4.59
N THR A 66 -5.49 -21.03 5.04
CA THR A 66 -5.17 -22.20 4.19
C THR A 66 -6.43 -22.86 3.60
N THR A 67 -7.56 -22.76 4.30
CA THR A 67 -8.86 -23.29 3.87
C THR A 67 -9.63 -22.34 2.94
N GLY A 68 -9.10 -21.14 2.67
CA GLY A 68 -9.76 -20.13 1.84
C GLY A 68 -9.94 -18.78 2.53
N TYR A 69 -10.56 -17.85 1.80
CA TYR A 69 -10.89 -16.52 2.30
C TYR A 69 -12.18 -16.56 3.11
N VAL A 70 -12.14 -16.02 4.32
CA VAL A 70 -13.23 -16.09 5.29
C VAL A 70 -13.49 -14.74 5.95
N CYS A 71 -14.76 -14.44 6.17
CA CYS A 71 -15.25 -13.31 6.94
C CYS A 71 -15.51 -13.78 8.37
N LEU A 72 -14.82 -13.21 9.36
CA LEU A 72 -14.90 -13.62 10.75
C LEU A 72 -15.72 -12.62 11.57
N ARG A 73 -16.76 -13.11 12.26
CA ARG A 73 -17.52 -12.34 13.25
C ARG A 73 -16.86 -12.40 14.62
N ASN A 74 -17.26 -11.48 15.52
CA ASN A 74 -16.82 -11.51 16.92
C ASN A 74 -17.24 -12.81 17.65
N SER A 75 -18.30 -13.48 17.20
CA SER A 75 -18.70 -14.81 17.71
C SER A 75 -17.73 -15.94 17.36
N GLY A 76 -16.69 -15.67 16.55
CA GLY A 76 -15.77 -16.68 16.02
C GLY A 76 -16.32 -17.44 14.80
N THR A 77 -17.55 -17.15 14.37
CA THR A 77 -18.12 -17.75 13.16
C THR A 77 -17.38 -17.23 11.93
N ALA A 78 -16.86 -18.15 11.12
CA ALA A 78 -16.19 -17.85 9.86
C ALA A 78 -17.12 -18.21 8.69
N THR A 79 -17.45 -17.21 7.87
CA THR A 79 -18.25 -17.41 6.65
C THR A 79 -17.33 -17.36 5.44
N PRO A 80 -17.29 -18.41 4.59
CA PRO A 80 -16.49 -18.41 3.37
C PRO A 80 -16.89 -17.28 2.43
N ALA A 81 -15.90 -16.71 1.74
CA ALA A 81 -16.09 -15.66 0.75
C ALA A 81 -15.15 -15.86 -0.45
N ASN A 82 -15.50 -15.29 -1.60
CA ASN A 82 -14.65 -15.37 -2.78
C ASN A 82 -13.55 -14.29 -2.73
N PRO A 83 -12.26 -14.66 -2.70
CA PRO A 83 -11.17 -13.69 -2.62
C PRO A 83 -11.07 -12.79 -3.85
N LEU A 84 -11.43 -13.28 -5.05
CA LEU A 84 -11.41 -12.46 -6.27
C LEU A 84 -12.49 -11.36 -6.24
N SER A 85 -13.66 -11.68 -5.70
CA SER A 85 -14.73 -10.69 -5.50
C SER A 85 -14.33 -9.61 -4.48
N ALA A 86 -13.61 -9.99 -3.42
CA ALA A 86 -13.05 -9.04 -2.47
C ALA A 86 -12.00 -8.12 -3.13
N CYS A 87 -11.13 -8.67 -3.98
CA CYS A 87 -10.16 -7.87 -4.75
C CYS A 87 -10.86 -6.87 -5.70
N ALA A 88 -11.91 -7.29 -6.40
CA ALA A 88 -12.68 -6.42 -7.28
C ALA A 88 -13.43 -5.32 -6.51
N TYR A 89 -13.85 -5.60 -5.28
CA TYR A 89 -14.47 -4.60 -4.41
C TYR A 89 -13.47 -3.51 -3.99
N HIS A 90 -12.24 -3.88 -3.65
CA HIS A 90 -11.25 -2.92 -3.18
C HIS A 90 -10.70 -2.01 -4.29
N GLU A 91 -10.56 -2.54 -5.51
CA GLU A 91 -10.08 -1.77 -6.67
C GLU A 91 -11.02 -2.00 -7.86
N PRO A 92 -12.20 -1.35 -7.89
CA PRO A 92 -13.23 -1.61 -8.90
C PRO A 92 -12.83 -1.17 -10.32
N THR A 93 -11.80 -0.33 -10.44
CA THR A 93 -11.29 0.17 -11.72
C THR A 93 -10.17 -0.68 -12.31
N ARG A 94 -9.62 -1.62 -11.54
CA ARG A 94 -8.51 -2.48 -11.96
C ARG A 94 -9.00 -3.88 -12.30
N VAL A 95 -8.37 -4.50 -13.30
CA VAL A 95 -8.64 -5.90 -13.64
C VAL A 95 -7.91 -6.81 -12.66
N VAL A 96 -8.67 -7.64 -11.94
CA VAL A 96 -8.12 -8.66 -11.03
C VAL A 96 -7.53 -9.80 -11.84
N VAL A 97 -6.25 -10.08 -11.62
CA VAL A 97 -5.53 -11.20 -12.23
C VAL A 97 -5.61 -12.44 -11.33
N ASN A 98 -5.35 -12.26 -10.03
CA ASN A 98 -5.39 -13.35 -9.06
C ASN A 98 -5.47 -12.83 -7.62
N ALA A 99 -5.74 -13.74 -6.68
CA ALA A 99 -5.71 -13.48 -5.25
C ALA A 99 -4.90 -14.56 -4.50
N PHE A 100 -4.01 -14.13 -3.62
CA PHE A 100 -3.12 -15.01 -2.85
C PHE A 100 -3.24 -14.77 -1.35
N ARG A 101 -2.89 -15.80 -0.58
CA ARG A 101 -2.76 -15.70 0.87
C ARG A 101 -1.38 -15.15 1.23
N HIS A 102 -1.34 -14.10 2.04
CA HIS A 102 -0.13 -13.62 2.70
C HIS A 102 0.20 -14.48 3.94
N PRO A 103 1.47 -14.61 4.36
CA PRO A 103 1.83 -15.34 5.59
C PRO A 103 1.11 -14.88 6.86
N THR A 104 0.71 -13.61 6.91
CA THR A 104 -0.07 -13.02 8.02
C THR A 104 -1.58 -13.18 7.86
N GLU A 105 -2.03 -14.11 7.01
CA GLU A 105 -3.44 -14.32 6.65
C GLU A 105 -4.13 -13.11 5.99
N ALA A 106 -3.34 -12.15 5.48
CA ALA A 106 -3.85 -11.06 4.67
C ALA A 106 -4.18 -11.53 3.25
N LEU A 107 -5.03 -10.78 2.56
CA LEU A 107 -5.38 -11.00 1.16
C LEU A 107 -4.41 -10.20 0.28
N ILE A 108 -3.68 -10.87 -0.61
CA ILE A 108 -2.91 -10.23 -1.66
C ILE A 108 -3.76 -10.24 -2.93
N CYS A 109 -4.03 -9.07 -3.49
CA CYS A 109 -4.71 -8.93 -4.76
C CYS A 109 -3.72 -8.50 -5.83
N ARG A 110 -3.65 -9.29 -6.90
CA ARG A 110 -2.84 -8.97 -8.08
C ARG A 110 -3.73 -8.35 -9.14
N TYR A 111 -3.34 -7.17 -9.61
CA TYR A 111 -4.05 -6.42 -10.62
C TYR A 111 -3.17 -6.15 -11.84
N VAL A 112 -3.80 -5.85 -12.97
CA VAL A 112 -3.11 -5.16 -14.07
C VAL A 112 -2.79 -3.72 -13.62
N ALA A 113 -1.54 -3.30 -13.87
CA ALA A 113 -0.97 -2.03 -13.40
C ALA A 113 -1.60 -0.81 -14.06
#